data_AF-A0A3A5KE03-F1
#
_entry.id   AF-A0A3A5KE03-F1
#
_cell.length_a   1.000
_cell.length_b   1.000
_cell.length_c   1.000
_cell.angle_alpha   90.00
_cell.angle_beta   90.00
_cell.angle_gamma   90.00
#
_symmetry.space_group_name_H-M   'P 1'
#
loop_
_entity.id
_entity.type
_entity.pdbx_description
1 polymer ?
#
loop_
_entity_poly.entity_id
_entity_poly.type
_entity_poly.pdbx_seq_one_letter_code
_entity_poly.pdbx_strand_id
1 'polypeptide(L)'
;MTSRTTPSVVRFRSAFSLPGFDAPQPPGEYRVDHDEEALEGASLIAWRRVATFIHLPAISASGATRQMVPIEPASLEAALEQDQRQ
;
A
#
# COMPACT_ATOMS: atom_id res chain seq x y z
N MET A 1 11.47 -5.88 -20.43
CA MET A 1 11.24 -5.66 -18.99
C MET A 1 9.83 -6.10 -18.68
N THR A 2 9.67 -7.05 -17.76
CA THR A 2 8.36 -7.56 -17.34
C THR A 2 8.03 -6.96 -15.98
N SER A 3 7.00 -6.12 -15.92
CA SER A 3 6.47 -5.57 -14.67
C SER A 3 5.12 -6.20 -14.33
N ARG A 4 4.81 -6.28 -13.03
CA ARG A 4 3.53 -6.76 -12.52
C ARG A 4 3.13 -5.90 -11.33
N THR A 5 1.87 -5.47 -11.31
CA THR A 5 1.25 -4.86 -10.13
C THR A 5 0.46 -5.91 -9.39
N THR A 6 0.79 -6.12 -8.11
CA THR A 6 0.09 -7.05 -7.22
C THR A 6 -0.81 -6.27 -6.27
N PRO A 7 -2.14 -6.26 -6.48
CA PRO A 7 -3.06 -5.58 -5.58
C PRO A 7 -3.21 -6.37 -4.27
N SER A 8 -3.43 -5.65 -3.18
CA SER A 8 -3.66 -6.18 -1.85
C SER A 8 -4.62 -5.27 -1.08
N VAL A 9 -5.21 -5.78 0.00
CA VAL A 9 -6.08 -5.00 0.87
C VAL A 9 -5.53 -5.08 2.29
N VAL A 10 -5.36 -3.92 2.91
CA VAL A 10 -4.94 -3.78 4.30
C VAL A 10 -6.06 -3.15 5.10
N ARG A 11 -6.17 -3.50 6.38
CA ARG A 11 -7.20 -2.99 7.27
C ARG A 11 -6.57 -2.27 8.45
N PHE A 12 -6.98 -1.03 8.66
CA PHE A 12 -6.65 -0.22 9.83
C PHE A 12 -7.86 -0.14 10.74
N ARG A 13 -7.69 -0.47 12.02
CA ARG A 13 -8.72 -0.42 13.07
C ARG A 13 -8.86 0.98 13.66
N SER A 14 -7.79 1.77 13.61
CA SER A 14 -7.69 3.15 14.07
C SER A 14 -7.31 4.08 12.93
N ALA A 15 -7.44 5.39 13.17
CA ALA A 15 -6.89 6.38 12.25
C ALA A 15 -5.36 6.25 12.20
N PHE A 16 -4.79 6.35 11.01
CA PHE A 16 -3.35 6.20 10.78
C PHE A 16 -2.80 7.35 9.93
N SER A 17 -1.49 7.56 9.98
CA SER A 17 -0.81 8.52 9.13
C SER A 17 0.48 7.88 8.59
N LEU A 18 0.78 8.14 7.33
CA LEU A 18 2.01 7.71 6.67
C LEU A 18 2.83 8.94 6.26
N PRO A 19 4.16 8.81 6.13
CA PRO A 19 4.97 9.89 5.59
C PRO A 19 4.44 10.37 4.24
N GLY A 20 4.33 11.69 4.07
CA GLY A 20 3.78 12.30 2.85
C GLY A 20 2.27 12.49 2.85
N PHE A 21 1.55 12.11 3.91
CA PHE A 21 0.13 12.41 4.05
C PHE A 21 -0.07 13.75 4.78
N ASP A 22 -0.87 14.65 4.20
CA ASP A 22 -1.20 15.94 4.81
C ASP A 22 -2.09 15.80 6.06
N ALA A 23 -2.88 14.73 6.11
CA ALA A 23 -3.81 14.45 7.20
C ALA A 23 -3.90 12.94 7.50
N PRO A 24 -4.20 12.56 8.77
CA PRO A 24 -4.50 11.18 9.13
C PRO A 24 -5.67 10.63 8.31
N GLN A 25 -5.54 9.40 7.86
CA GLN A 25 -6.60 8.68 7.18
C GLN A 25 -7.50 7.97 8.19
N PRO A 26 -8.82 7.92 7.95
CA PRO A 26 -9.75 7.25 8.85
C PRO A 26 -9.49 5.74 8.92
N PRO A 27 -9.96 5.06 9.98
CA PRO A 27 -9.96 3.59 10.01
C PRO A 27 -10.78 3.02 8.85
N GLY A 28 -10.38 1.86 8.36
CA GLY A 28 -11.04 1.22 7.23
C GLY A 28 -10.16 0.26 6.45
N GLU A 29 -10.70 -0.26 5.35
CA GLU A 29 -9.98 -1.10 4.41
C GLU A 29 -9.42 -0.25 3.28
N TYR A 30 -8.14 -0.41 2.99
CA TYR A 30 -7.43 0.35 1.96
C TYR A 30 -6.84 -0.62 0.95
N ARG A 31 -6.98 -0.28 -0.33
CA ARG A 31 -6.30 -1.02 -1.40
C ARG A 31 -4.87 -0.54 -1.51
N VAL A 32 -3.93 -1.47 -1.54
CA VAL A 32 -2.50 -1.22 -1.72
C VAL A 32 -2.03 -2.00 -2.93
N ASP A 33 -1.45 -1.30 -3.90
CA ASP A 33 -0.86 -1.88 -5.10
C ASP A 33 0.66 -1.95 -4.92
N HIS A 34 1.22 -3.13 -5.16
CA HIS A 34 2.66 -3.37 -5.11
C HIS A 34 3.19 -3.53 -6.53
N ASP A 35 4.02 -2.61 -6.99
CA ASP A 35 4.67 -2.75 -8.28
C ASP A 35 5.93 -3.59 -8.12
N GLU A 36 6.02 -4.62 -8.95
CA GLU A 36 7.09 -5.59 -8.97
C GLU A 36 7.73 -5.65 -10.36
N GLU A 37 9.05 -5.74 -10.41
CA GLU A 37 9.78 -6.01 -11.64
C GLU A 37 10.36 -7.42 -11.61
N ALA A 38 10.29 -8.11 -12.74
CA ALA A 38 10.95 -9.38 -12.93
C ALA A 38 12.46 -9.17 -12.98
N LEU A 39 13.16 -9.84 -12.07
CA LEU A 39 14.60 -10.05 -12.15
C LEU A 39 14.84 -11.28 -13.02
N GLU A 40 15.41 -11.06 -14.20
CA GLU A 40 15.83 -12.15 -15.08
C GLU A 40 17.11 -12.79 -14.53
N GLY A 41 16.96 -13.94 -13.86
CA GLY A 41 18.05 -14.83 -13.49
C GLY A 41 18.06 -16.09 -14.37
N ALA A 42 19.23 -16.70 -14.56
CA ALA A 42 19.50 -17.76 -15.54
C ALA A 42 18.64 -19.05 -15.45
N SER A 43 17.70 -19.15 -14.50
CA SER A 43 16.83 -20.33 -14.34
C SER A 43 15.56 -20.10 -13.49
N LEU A 44 15.32 -18.91 -12.94
CA LEU A 44 14.09 -18.58 -12.18
C LEU A 44 13.69 -17.11 -12.39
N ILE A 45 12.40 -16.87 -12.56
CA ILE A 45 11.83 -15.51 -12.49
C ILE A 45 11.65 -15.17 -11.00
N ALA A 46 12.41 -14.21 -10.51
CA ALA A 46 12.17 -13.58 -9.21
C ALA A 46 11.49 -12.23 -9.39
N TRP A 47 10.65 -11.83 -8.43
CA TRP A 47 9.95 -10.55 -8.46
C TRP A 47 10.52 -9.65 -7.36
N ARG A 48 10.96 -8.45 -7.72
CA ARG A 48 11.39 -7.43 -6.76
C ARG A 48 10.35 -6.33 -6.71
N ARG A 49 9.87 -6.02 -5.51
CA ARG A 49 9.04 -4.83 -5.28
C ARG A 49 9.86 -3.56 -5.54
N VAL A 50 9.37 -2.71 -6.42
CA VAL A 50 10.01 -1.44 -6.82
C VAL A 50 9.22 -0.22 -6.34
N ALA A 51 7.91 -0.34 -6.12
CA ALA A 51 7.08 0.71 -5.55
C ALA A 51 5.87 0.15 -4.79
N THR A 52 5.27 0.97 -3.95
CA THR A 52 4.02 0.66 -3.24
C THR A 52 3.12 1.87 -3.24
N PHE A 53 1.85 1.65 -3.55
CA PHE A 53 0.86 2.70 -3.65
C PHE A 53 -0.37 2.34 -2.83
N ILE A 54 -0.93 3.32 -2.14
CA ILE A 54 -2.20 3.17 -1.42
C ILE A 54 -3.27 4.00 -2.09
N HIS A 55 -4.45 3.41 -2.19
CA HIS A 55 -5.63 4.04 -2.76
C HIS A 55 -6.45 4.68 -1.66
N LEU A 56 -6.69 5.99 -1.80
CA LEU A 56 -7.55 6.80 -0.95
C LEU A 56 -8.80 7.22 -1.73
N PRO A 57 -9.95 7.42 -1.07
CA PRO A 57 -10.21 7.08 0.33
C PRO A 57 -10.33 5.54 0.51
N ALA A 58 -10.62 5.11 1.75
CA ALA A 58 -10.90 3.70 2.06
C ALA A 58 -11.93 3.09 1.10
N ILE A 59 -11.86 1.78 0.88
CA ILE A 59 -12.77 1.03 0.00
C ILE A 59 -14.24 1.24 0.38
N SER A 60 -14.53 1.32 1.68
CA SER A 60 -15.88 1.55 2.22
C SER A 60 -16.32 3.02 2.21
N ALA A 61 -15.41 3.96 1.98
CA ALA A 61 -15.72 5.38 2.01
C ALA A 61 -16.36 5.81 0.68
N SER A 62 -17.56 6.38 0.74
CA SER A 62 -18.19 7.03 -0.40
C SER A 62 -17.58 8.42 -0.61
N GLY A 63 -16.51 8.51 -1.40
CA GLY A 63 -15.85 9.75 -1.78
C GLY A 63 -15.67 9.88 -3.29
N ALA A 64 -15.73 11.10 -3.81
CA ALA A 64 -15.78 11.37 -5.26
C ALA A 64 -14.42 11.23 -5.98
N THR A 65 -13.29 11.38 -5.28
CA THR A 65 -11.97 11.37 -5.90
C THR A 65 -11.13 10.22 -5.34
N ARG A 66 -10.84 9.25 -6.19
CA ARG A 66 -9.91 8.17 -5.87
C ARG A 66 -8.50 8.65 -6.18
N GLN A 67 -7.64 8.66 -5.17
CA GLN A 67 -6.24 9.06 -5.28
C GLN A 67 -5.35 7.85 -5.04
N MET A 68 -4.25 7.78 -5.77
CA MET A 68 -3.22 6.77 -5.57
C MET A 68 -1.96 7.48 -5.10
N VAL A 69 -1.53 7.19 -3.87
CA VAL A 69 -0.42 7.89 -3.21
C VAL A 69 0.76 6.93 -3.06
N PRO A 70 1.97 7.29 -3.49
CA PRO A 70 3.15 6.48 -3.26
C PRO A 70 3.47 6.46 -1.76
N ILE A 71 3.80 5.29 -1.25
CA ILE A 71 4.16 5.08 0.16
C ILE A 71 5.36 4.17 0.28
N GLU A 72 6.11 4.35 1.37
CA GLU A 72 7.20 3.46 1.71
C GLU A 72 6.64 2.15 2.31
N PRO A 73 7.03 0.96 1.79
CA PRO A 73 6.56 -0.32 2.30
C PRO A 73 6.82 -0.50 3.80
N ALA A 74 8.00 -0.07 4.26
CA ALA A 74 8.37 -0.16 5.68
C ALA A 74 7.49 0.72 6.57
N SER A 75 7.06 1.89 6.07
CA SER A 75 6.14 2.76 6.81
C SER A 75 4.74 2.16 6.90
N LEU A 76 4.27 1.48 5.84
CA LEU A 76 3.01 0.75 5.86
C LEU A 76 3.04 -0.38 6.89
N GLU A 77 4.09 -1.20 6.87
CA GLU A 77 4.27 -2.31 7.81
C GLU A 77 4.32 -1.81 9.26
N ALA A 78 5.11 -0.76 9.53
CA ALA A 78 5.16 -0.14 10.86
C ALA A 78 3.78 0.38 11.30
N ALA A 79 3.04 1.07 10.42
CA ALA A 79 1.71 1.58 10.75
C ALA A 79 0.73 0.44 11.07
N LEU A 80 0.77 -0.67 10.32
CA LEU A 80 -0.05 -1.84 10.58
C LEU A 80 0.31 -2.53 11.90
N GLU A 81 1.59 -2.66 12.22
CA GLU A 81 2.02 -3.19 13.51
C GLU A 81 1.56 -2.32 14.68
N GLN A 82 1.64 -0.99 14.56
CA GLN A 82 1.15 -0.08 15.58
C GLN A 82 -0.37 -0.21 15.75
N ASP A 83 -1.12 -0.27 14.63
CA ASP A 83 -2.57 -0.46 14.65
C ASP A 83 -2.97 -1.79 15.32
N GLN A 84 -2.18 -2.86 15.14
CA GLN A 84 -2.41 -4.16 15.78
C GLN A 84 -2.14 -4.18 17.29
N ARG A 85 -1.27 -3.30 17.79
CA ARG A 85 -0.92 -3.20 19.22
C ARG A 85 -1.87 -2.29 20.01
N GLN A 86 -2.68 -1.48 19.33
CA GLN A 86 -3.76 -0.69 19.93
C GLN A 86 -4.97 -1.58 20.27
#